data_AF-A0A660QTT9-F1
#
_entry.id   AF-A0A660QTT9-F1
#
_cell.length_a   1.000
_cell.length_b   1.000
_cell.length_c   1.000
_cell.angle_alpha   90.00
_cell.angle_beta   90.00
_cell.angle_gamma   90.00
#
_symmetry.space_group_name_H-M   'P 1'
#
loop_
_entity.id
_entity.type
_entity.pdbx_description
1 polymer ?
#
loop_
_entity_poly.entity_id
_entity_poly.type
_entity_poly.pdbx_seq_one_letter_code
_entity_poly.pdbx_strand_id
1 'polypeptide(L)'
;MGEQIEFKPPTVRLNLSVLPFVPVVVVGALMALFVFIWFFCRIEPSAGQIAVMIRKTGENLRPGQVIAVEEGQKGIQLDVLPEGRYFRNPYTWSWKIKRILDVPAGKLGVMTRLYGEELSPGRIIAEDNQRGIVQEILRPGKYRINPYAYHVALFD
;
A
#
# COMPACT_ATOMS: atom_id res chain seq x y z
N MET A 1 43.72 31.30 35.68
CA MET A 1 42.28 31.20 35.97
C MET A 1 41.70 30.20 35.00
N GLY A 2 41.52 28.95 35.43
CA GLY A 2 41.04 27.86 34.59
C GLY A 2 40.32 26.87 35.49
N GLU A 3 39.00 26.97 35.55
CA GLU A 3 38.15 26.08 36.33
C GLU A 3 38.09 24.73 35.61
N GLN A 4 38.61 23.69 36.25
CA GLN A 4 38.59 22.32 35.74
C GLN A 4 37.13 21.85 35.80
N ILE A 5 36.50 21.67 34.65
CA ILE A 5 35.15 21.10 34.56
C ILE A 5 35.26 19.60 34.86
N GLU A 6 34.88 19.22 36.08
CA GLU A 6 34.90 17.83 36.53
C GLU A 6 33.78 17.03 35.84
N PHE A 7 34.18 16.14 34.94
CA PHE A 7 33.27 15.27 34.21
C PHE A 7 32.80 14.11 35.10
N LYS A 8 31.65 14.28 35.76
CA LYS A 8 30.97 13.22 36.51
C LYS A 8 30.19 12.33 35.53
N PRO A 9 30.62 11.07 35.27
CA PRO A 9 29.89 10.21 34.34
C PRO A 9 28.50 9.91 34.91
N PRO A 10 27.46 9.79 34.07
CA PRO A 10 26.14 9.40 34.53
C PRO A 10 26.21 7.99 35.13
N THR A 11 26.23 7.91 36.47
CA THR A 11 26.11 6.63 37.19
C THR A 11 24.69 6.11 37.05
N VAL A 12 24.46 5.26 36.06
CA VAL A 12 23.21 4.49 35.92
C VAL A 12 23.20 3.43 37.02
N ARG A 13 22.42 3.65 38.08
CA ARG A 13 22.21 2.64 39.11
C ARG A 13 21.18 1.61 38.62
N LEU A 14 21.66 0.51 38.06
CA LEU A 14 20.81 -0.64 37.75
C LEU A 14 20.38 -1.31 39.06
N ASN A 15 19.08 -1.30 39.33
CA ASN A 15 18.53 -1.92 40.54
C ASN A 15 18.59 -3.46 40.39
N LEU A 16 19.38 -4.12 41.23
CA LEU A 16 19.68 -5.56 41.09
C LEU A 16 18.43 -6.45 41.23
N SER A 17 17.38 -5.95 41.89
CA SER A 17 16.11 -6.66 42.13
C SER A 17 15.23 -6.82 40.89
N VAL A 18 15.42 -6.01 39.85
CA VAL A 18 14.64 -6.09 38.59
C VAL A 18 15.32 -6.94 37.51
N LEU A 19 16.60 -7.27 37.69
CA LEU A 19 17.40 -8.06 36.75
C LEU A 19 16.76 -9.41 36.34
N PRO A 20 16.15 -10.23 37.23
CA PRO A 20 15.56 -11.50 36.84
C PRO A 20 14.23 -11.36 36.09
N PHE A 21 13.57 -10.20 36.16
CA PHE A 21 12.32 -9.93 35.45
C PHE A 21 12.54 -9.41 34.03
N VAL A 22 13.73 -8.86 33.74
CA VAL A 22 14.11 -8.39 32.39
C VAL A 22 13.89 -9.47 31.31
N PRO A 23 14.42 -10.71 31.43
CA PRO A 23 14.22 -11.72 30.38
C PRO A 23 12.75 -12.10 30.20
N VAL A 24 11.96 -12.13 31.28
CA VAL A 24 10.52 -12.42 31.21
C VAL A 24 9.78 -11.34 30.44
N VAL A 25 10.08 -10.06 30.72
CA VAL A 25 9.51 -8.92 30.00
C VAL A 25 9.92 -8.93 28.52
N VAL A 26 11.19 -9.23 28.21
CA VAL A 26 11.67 -9.32 26.83
C VAL A 26 10.96 -10.43 26.07
N VAL A 27 10.86 -11.64 26.64
CA VAL A 27 10.14 -12.76 26.00
C VAL A 27 8.66 -12.42 25.81
N GLY A 28 8.02 -11.82 26.81
CA GLY A 28 6.64 -11.34 26.71
C GLY A 28 6.46 -10.32 25.59
N ALA A 29 7.37 -9.35 25.46
CA ALA A 29 7.34 -8.34 24.40
C ALA A 29 7.54 -8.96 23.01
N LEU A 30 8.45 -9.92 22.86
CA LEU A 30 8.65 -10.65 21.60
C LEU A 30 7.41 -11.45 21.20
N MET A 31 6.77 -12.13 22.16
CA MET A 31 5.54 -12.87 21.92
C MET A 31 4.39 -11.94 21.53
N ALA A 32 4.23 -10.82 22.22
CA ALA A 32 3.23 -9.80 21.89
C ALA A 32 3.48 -9.21 20.50
N LEU A 33 4.73 -8.92 20.15
CA LEU A 33 5.11 -8.44 18.82
C LEU A 33 4.80 -9.47 17.74
N PHE A 34 5.09 -10.74 17.97
CA PHE A 34 4.75 -11.83 17.05
C PHE A 34 3.24 -11.92 16.81
N VAL A 35 2.44 -11.92 17.89
CA VAL A 35 0.97 -11.91 17.80
C VAL A 35 0.50 -10.66 17.04
N PHE A 36 1.05 -9.48 17.34
CA PHE A 36 0.67 -8.25 16.66
C PHE A 36 0.95 -8.33 15.15
N ILE A 37 2.15 -8.75 14.75
CA ILE A 37 2.51 -8.91 13.33
C ILE A 37 1.60 -9.93 12.65
N TRP A 38 1.31 -11.05 13.32
CA TRP A 38 0.50 -12.12 12.73
C TRP A 38 -0.96 -11.72 12.53
N PHE A 39 -1.56 -11.03 13.49
CA PHE A 39 -3.00 -10.72 13.46
C PHE A 39 -3.31 -9.35 12.82
N PHE A 40 -2.48 -8.33 13.05
CA PHE A 40 -2.78 -6.96 12.63
C PHE A 40 -2.03 -6.53 11.37
N CYS A 41 -0.82 -7.04 11.13
CA CYS A 41 -0.05 -6.68 9.94
C CYS A 41 -0.34 -7.58 8.73
N ARG A 42 -1.02 -8.72 8.92
CA ARG A 42 -1.22 -9.73 7.89
C ARG A 42 -2.34 -9.33 6.91
N ILE A 43 -2.00 -9.37 5.62
CA ILE A 43 -2.90 -9.18 4.48
C ILE A 43 -2.90 -10.49 3.69
N GLU A 44 -4.07 -11.08 3.47
CA GLU A 44 -4.18 -12.38 2.79
C GLU A 44 -5.33 -12.35 1.77
N PRO A 45 -5.11 -11.79 0.57
CA PRO A 45 -6.07 -11.89 -0.51
C PRO A 45 -6.17 -13.35 -0.96
N SER A 46 -7.40 -13.89 -1.00
CA SER A 46 -7.63 -15.26 -1.44
C SER A 46 -7.53 -15.40 -2.97
N ALA A 47 -7.61 -16.63 -3.48
CA ALA A 47 -7.58 -16.88 -4.91
C ALA A 47 -8.69 -16.08 -5.64
N GLY A 48 -8.30 -15.36 -6.69
CA GLY A 48 -9.21 -14.47 -7.43
C GLY A 48 -9.49 -13.13 -6.74
N GLN A 49 -8.71 -12.77 -5.72
CA GLN A 49 -8.75 -11.46 -5.08
C GLN A 49 -7.43 -10.72 -5.26
N ILE A 50 -7.53 -9.40 -5.15
CA ILE A 50 -6.41 -8.47 -5.10
C ILE A 50 -6.57 -7.56 -3.88
N ALA A 51 -5.45 -7.14 -3.29
CA ALA A 51 -5.44 -6.10 -2.26
C ALA A 51 -5.08 -4.75 -2.89
N VAL A 52 -6.05 -3.84 -2.95
CA VAL A 52 -5.78 -2.44 -3.28
C VAL A 52 -5.13 -1.78 -2.07
N MET A 53 -3.91 -1.29 -2.24
CA MET A 53 -3.16 -0.65 -1.16
C MET A 53 -3.49 0.84 -1.04
N ILE A 54 -3.61 1.31 0.18
CA ILE A 54 -3.86 2.71 0.51
C ILE A 54 -2.82 3.13 1.53
N ARG A 55 -1.93 4.05 1.17
CA ARG A 55 -0.92 4.58 2.07
C ARG A 55 -1.53 5.70 2.92
N LYS A 56 -1.39 5.62 4.24
CA LYS A 56 -1.93 6.59 5.20
C LYS A 56 -0.97 7.75 5.47
N THR A 57 0.33 7.50 5.38
CA THR A 57 1.39 8.48 5.66
C THR A 57 2.14 8.86 4.39
N GLY A 58 2.84 10.01 4.42
CA GLY A 58 3.60 10.51 3.28
C GLY A 58 3.11 11.84 2.75
N GLU A 59 3.59 12.19 1.56
CA GLU A 59 3.28 13.44 0.89
C GLU A 59 1.81 13.50 0.44
N ASN A 60 1.25 14.69 0.38
CA ASN A 60 -0.12 14.88 -0.11
C ASN A 60 -0.16 14.70 -1.63
N LEU A 61 -1.28 14.19 -2.13
CA LEU A 61 -1.58 14.20 -3.56
C LEU A 61 -1.70 15.64 -4.06
N ARG A 62 -1.34 15.87 -5.33
CA ARG A 62 -1.55 17.16 -5.98
C ARG A 62 -3.07 17.44 -6.07
N PRO A 63 -3.51 18.71 -6.07
CA PRO A 63 -4.93 19.03 -6.25
C PRO A 63 -5.50 18.37 -7.52
N GLY A 64 -6.62 17.65 -7.38
CA GLY A 64 -7.25 16.92 -8.48
C GLY A 64 -6.68 15.51 -8.75
N GLN A 65 -5.56 15.14 -8.12
CA GLN A 65 -4.98 13.81 -8.22
C GLN A 65 -5.65 12.85 -7.22
N VAL A 66 -6.13 11.70 -7.71
CA VAL A 66 -6.84 10.69 -6.88
C VAL A 66 -5.96 9.48 -6.56
N ILE A 67 -5.05 9.12 -7.47
CA ILE A 67 -4.16 7.97 -7.35
C ILE A 67 -2.74 8.47 -7.02
N ALA A 68 -2.10 7.85 -6.04
CA ALA A 68 -0.69 8.04 -5.73
C ALA A 68 0.13 7.33 -6.81
N VAL A 69 0.76 8.11 -7.68
CA VAL A 69 1.58 7.63 -8.80
C VAL A 69 3.07 7.69 -8.43
N GLU A 70 3.46 8.69 -7.64
CA GLU A 70 4.84 8.86 -7.18
C GLU A 70 5.09 8.07 -5.89
N GLU A 71 6.31 7.58 -5.72
CA GLU A 71 6.71 6.87 -4.50
C GLU A 71 6.62 7.79 -3.28
N GLY A 72 6.02 7.30 -2.19
CA GLY A 72 5.93 8.04 -0.93
C GLY A 72 4.70 8.95 -0.81
N GLN A 73 3.91 9.13 -1.87
CA GLN A 73 2.61 9.81 -1.79
C GLN A 73 1.61 8.98 -0.96
N LYS A 74 0.85 9.66 -0.10
CA LYS A 74 -0.28 9.05 0.61
C LYS A 74 -1.49 8.94 -0.32
N GLY A 75 -2.35 7.94 -0.10
CA GLY A 75 -3.54 7.69 -0.90
C GLY A 75 -3.57 6.31 -1.53
N ILE A 76 -4.50 6.10 -2.46
CA ILE A 76 -4.66 4.84 -3.19
C ILE A 76 -3.46 4.65 -4.10
N GLN A 77 -2.74 3.54 -3.93
CA GLN A 77 -1.59 3.23 -4.79
C GLN A 77 -2.06 2.66 -6.12
N LEU A 78 -1.31 2.87 -7.18
CA LEU A 78 -1.59 2.27 -8.48
C LEU A 78 -1.48 0.74 -8.43
N ASP A 79 -0.40 0.25 -7.84
CA ASP A 79 -0.14 -1.19 -7.73
C ASP A 79 -1.05 -1.89 -6.73
N VAL A 80 -1.39 -3.13 -7.05
CA VAL A 80 -2.20 -4.01 -6.20
C VAL A 80 -1.39 -5.23 -5.80
N LEU A 81 -1.65 -5.73 -4.59
CA LEU A 81 -1.07 -7.01 -4.17
C LEU A 81 -1.89 -8.16 -4.78
N PRO A 82 -1.25 -9.14 -5.43
CA PRO A 82 -1.92 -10.33 -5.93
C PRO A 82 -2.37 -11.23 -4.76
N GLU A 83 -2.98 -12.36 -5.10
CA GLU A 83 -3.27 -13.43 -4.15
C GLU A 83 -1.99 -13.90 -3.45
N GLY A 84 -2.10 -14.18 -2.14
CA GLY A 84 -0.95 -14.59 -1.33
C GLY A 84 -1.00 -14.02 0.08
N ARG A 85 0.15 -14.00 0.75
CA ARG A 85 0.28 -13.49 2.11
C ARG A 85 1.33 -12.40 2.18
N TYR A 86 0.92 -11.25 2.68
CA TYR A 86 1.75 -10.07 2.84
C TYR A 86 1.68 -9.55 4.26
N PHE A 87 2.73 -8.85 4.67
CA PHE A 87 2.78 -8.16 5.97
C PHE A 87 3.07 -6.68 5.73
N ARG A 88 2.18 -5.81 6.22
CA ARG A 88 2.32 -4.36 6.13
C ARG A 88 1.89 -3.73 7.46
N ASN A 89 2.63 -2.71 7.89
CA ASN A 89 2.30 -1.99 9.11
C ASN A 89 0.94 -1.26 8.96
N PRO A 90 -0.07 -1.57 9.80
CA PRO A 90 -1.39 -0.95 9.72
C PRO A 90 -1.39 0.55 10.08
N TYR A 91 -0.31 1.06 10.68
CA TYR A 91 -0.12 2.49 10.88
C TYR A 91 0.12 3.22 9.55
N THR A 92 1.00 2.67 8.71
CA THR A 92 1.36 3.26 7.41
C THR A 92 0.40 2.87 6.30
N TRP A 93 -0.21 1.69 6.39
CA TRP A 93 -0.98 1.09 5.31
C TRP A 93 -2.42 0.79 5.73
N SER A 94 -3.29 0.89 4.75
CA SER A 94 -4.63 0.33 4.74
C SER A 94 -4.81 -0.42 3.43
N TRP A 95 -5.78 -1.32 3.36
CA TRP A 95 -6.03 -2.09 2.15
C TRP A 95 -7.50 -2.40 1.99
N LYS A 96 -7.92 -2.60 0.75
CA LYS A 96 -9.25 -3.09 0.40
C LYS A 96 -9.12 -4.32 -0.48
N ILE A 97 -9.67 -5.43 -0.01
CA ILE A 97 -9.74 -6.66 -0.78
C ILE A 97 -10.84 -6.51 -1.84
N LYS A 98 -10.50 -6.76 -3.10
CA LYS A 98 -11.39 -6.71 -4.26
C LYS A 98 -11.23 -7.97 -5.08
N ARG A 99 -12.23 -8.30 -5.91
CA ARG A 99 -12.11 -9.40 -6.87
C ARG A 99 -11.16 -8.98 -8.00
N ILE A 100 -10.40 -9.93 -8.52
CA ILE A 100 -9.64 -9.76 -9.76
C ILE A 100 -10.61 -9.50 -10.91
N LEU A 101 -10.20 -8.69 -11.89
CA LEU A 101 -10.97 -8.51 -13.11
C LEU A 101 -10.88 -9.80 -13.94
N ASP A 102 -12.02 -10.33 -14.34
CA ASP A 102 -12.11 -11.51 -15.21
C ASP A 102 -12.81 -11.10 -16.51
N VAL A 103 -12.08 -11.14 -17.62
CA VAL A 103 -12.59 -10.91 -18.96
C VAL A 103 -12.97 -12.28 -19.55
N PRO A 104 -14.27 -12.59 -19.70
CA PRO A 104 -14.69 -13.91 -20.15
C PRO A 104 -14.32 -14.16 -21.62
N ALA A 105 -14.29 -15.43 -22.01
CA ALA A 105 -14.08 -15.82 -23.39
C ALA A 105 -15.17 -15.23 -24.32
N GLY A 106 -14.74 -14.78 -25.51
CA GLY A 106 -15.62 -14.12 -26.46
C GLY A 106 -15.93 -12.66 -26.16
N LYS A 107 -15.36 -12.07 -25.08
CA LYS A 107 -15.46 -10.64 -24.80
C LYS A 107 -14.10 -9.95 -24.84
N LEU A 108 -14.14 -8.64 -25.08
CA LEU A 108 -12.99 -7.74 -24.97
C LEU A 108 -13.25 -6.69 -23.89
N GLY A 109 -12.22 -6.36 -23.12
CA GLY A 109 -12.29 -5.32 -22.10
C GLY A 109 -11.69 -4.00 -22.61
N VAL A 110 -12.51 -2.97 -22.75
CA VAL A 110 -12.03 -1.60 -23.01
C VAL A 110 -11.77 -0.92 -21.68
N MET A 111 -10.54 -0.43 -21.52
CA MET A 111 -10.08 0.17 -20.27
C MET A 111 -10.13 1.70 -20.34
N THR A 112 -10.69 2.32 -19.32
CA THR A 112 -10.72 3.78 -19.13
C THR A 112 -9.90 4.11 -17.90
N ARG A 113 -8.80 4.87 -18.08
CA ARG A 113 -7.99 5.41 -16.99
C ARG A 113 -8.73 6.56 -16.31
N LEU A 114 -8.86 6.50 -14.99
CA LEU A 114 -9.60 7.48 -14.17
C LEU A 114 -8.69 8.55 -13.53
N TYR A 115 -7.38 8.44 -13.73
CA TYR A 115 -6.35 9.33 -13.20
C TYR A 115 -5.40 9.80 -14.30
N GLY A 116 -4.61 10.84 -14.01
CA GLY A 116 -3.70 11.45 -14.97
C GLY A 116 -4.17 12.83 -15.42
N GLU A 117 -3.47 13.38 -16.40
CA GLU A 117 -3.75 14.68 -16.99
C GLU A 117 -5.04 14.65 -17.83
N GLU A 118 -5.62 15.81 -18.05
CA GLU A 118 -6.82 15.94 -18.87
C GLU A 118 -6.50 15.68 -20.35
N LEU A 119 -7.41 15.02 -21.06
CA LEU A 119 -7.27 14.78 -22.50
C LEU A 119 -7.18 16.10 -23.24
N SER A 120 -6.29 16.16 -24.24
CA SER A 120 -6.26 17.29 -25.17
C SER A 120 -7.61 17.43 -25.90
N PRO A 121 -8.11 18.66 -26.09
CA PRO A 121 -9.39 18.89 -26.76
C PRO A 121 -9.45 18.18 -28.12
N GLY A 122 -10.55 17.47 -28.37
CA GLY A 122 -10.78 16.75 -29.63
C GLY A 122 -10.18 15.34 -29.71
N ARG A 123 -9.44 14.87 -28.69
CA ARG A 123 -8.99 13.47 -28.60
C ARG A 123 -9.90 12.64 -27.70
N ILE A 124 -10.07 11.38 -28.08
CA ILE A 124 -10.87 10.38 -27.34
C ILE A 124 -9.97 9.34 -26.65
N ILE A 125 -8.86 8.99 -27.30
CA ILE A 125 -7.88 8.01 -26.80
C ILE A 125 -6.83 8.74 -25.96
N ALA A 126 -6.60 8.24 -24.76
CA ALA A 126 -5.62 8.75 -23.82
C ALA A 126 -4.22 8.20 -24.11
N GLU A 127 -3.23 9.08 -24.02
CA GLU A 127 -1.81 8.70 -23.97
C GLU A 127 -1.42 8.18 -22.58
N ASP A 128 -0.16 7.80 -22.37
CA ASP A 128 0.33 7.09 -21.17
C ASP A 128 0.04 7.81 -19.84
N ASN A 129 0.01 9.14 -19.84
CA ASN A 129 -0.21 9.96 -18.63
C ASN A 129 -1.58 10.66 -18.60
N GLN A 130 -2.45 10.40 -19.57
CA GLN A 130 -3.74 11.06 -19.67
C GLN A 130 -4.87 10.18 -19.10
N ARG A 131 -5.86 10.84 -18.50
CA ARG A 131 -7.14 10.26 -18.09
C ARG A 131 -8.01 10.08 -19.33
N GLY A 132 -8.58 8.88 -19.54
CA GLY A 132 -9.43 8.61 -20.71
C GLY A 132 -9.40 7.15 -21.17
N ILE A 133 -9.91 6.89 -22.37
CA ILE A 133 -9.94 5.54 -22.95
C ILE A 133 -8.53 5.15 -23.37
N VAL A 134 -8.04 4.02 -22.86
CA VAL A 134 -6.70 3.49 -23.18
C VAL A 134 -6.77 2.71 -24.48
N GLN A 135 -5.76 2.84 -25.34
CA GLN A 135 -5.69 2.13 -26.63
C GLN A 135 -5.60 0.61 -26.47
N GLU A 136 -4.94 0.15 -25.41
CA GLU A 136 -4.79 -1.28 -25.12
C GLU A 136 -6.13 -1.91 -24.73
N ILE A 137 -6.47 -3.00 -25.43
CA ILE A 137 -7.67 -3.78 -25.19
C ILE A 137 -7.30 -5.04 -24.41
N LEU A 138 -8.04 -5.31 -23.34
CA LEU A 138 -7.89 -6.52 -22.56
C LEU A 138 -8.52 -7.70 -23.30
N ARG A 139 -7.73 -8.74 -23.51
CA ARG A 139 -8.16 -10.01 -24.10
C ARG A 139 -8.86 -10.87 -23.04
N PRO A 140 -9.53 -11.98 -23.40
CA PRO A 140 -10.02 -12.92 -22.41
C PRO A 140 -8.93 -13.39 -21.44
N GLY A 141 -9.18 -13.27 -20.14
CA GLY A 141 -8.20 -13.56 -19.10
C GLY A 141 -8.45 -12.81 -17.78
N LYS A 142 -7.61 -13.11 -16.79
CA LYS A 142 -7.66 -12.49 -15.46
C LYS A 142 -6.60 -11.40 -15.32
N TYR A 143 -7.01 -10.22 -14.87
CA TYR A 143 -6.15 -9.05 -14.75
C TYR A 143 -6.16 -8.45 -13.35
N ARG A 144 -4.96 -8.18 -12.84
CA ARG A 144 -4.75 -7.57 -11.51
C ARG A 144 -4.69 -6.06 -11.63
N ILE A 145 -5.81 -5.46 -11.99
CA ILE A 145 -5.94 -4.02 -12.22
C ILE A 145 -6.60 -3.37 -11.01
N ASN A 146 -6.12 -2.20 -10.63
CA ASN A 146 -6.74 -1.42 -9.57
C ASN A 146 -8.09 -0.81 -10.05
N PRO A 147 -9.23 -1.21 -9.48
CA PRO A 147 -10.55 -0.72 -9.90
C PRO A 147 -10.80 0.76 -9.56
N TYR A 148 -9.94 1.37 -8.73
CA TYR A 148 -9.99 2.81 -8.47
C TYR A 148 -9.20 3.63 -9.50
N ALA A 149 -8.25 3.00 -10.18
CA ALA A 149 -7.41 3.64 -11.18
C ALA A 149 -7.98 3.46 -12.60
N TYR A 150 -8.64 2.32 -12.84
CA TYR A 150 -9.17 1.97 -14.15
C TYR A 150 -10.61 1.44 -14.04
N HIS A 151 -11.45 1.88 -14.97
CA HIS A 151 -12.76 1.31 -15.22
C HIS A 151 -12.71 0.44 -16.47
N VAL A 152 -13.26 -0.78 -16.43
CA VAL A 152 -13.26 -1.68 -17.59
C VAL A 152 -14.70 -1.98 -18.01
N ALA A 153 -15.00 -1.69 -19.27
CA ALA A 153 -16.27 -2.05 -19.91
C ALA A 153 -16.05 -3.25 -20.84
N LEU A 154 -16.95 -4.24 -20.76
CA LEU A 154 -16.87 -5.45 -21.56
C LEU A 154 -17.74 -5.31 -22.82
N PHE A 155 -17.20 -5.72 -23.97
CA PHE A 155 -17.86 -5.71 -25.27
C PHE A 155 -17.78 -7.10 -25.92
N ASP A 156 -18.77 -7.40 -26.75
CA ASP A 156 -18.90 -8.63 -27.54
C ASP A 156 -18.31 -8.49 -28.96
#